data_AF-A0A6H9YXD5-F1
#
_entry.id   AF-A0A6H9YXD5-F1
#
_cell.length_a   1.000
_cell.length_b   1.000
_cell.length_c   1.000
_cell.angle_alpha   90.00
_cell.angle_beta   90.00
_cell.angle_gamma   90.00
#
_symmetry.space_group_name_H-M   'P 1'
#
loop_
_entity.id
_entity.type
_entity.pdbx_description
1 polymer ?
#
loop_
_entity_poly.entity_id
_entity_poly.type
_entity_poly.pdbx_seq_one_letter_code
_entity_poly.pdbx_strand_id
1 'polypeptide(L)'
;MLPRPRGRRPGRYTVEFDAPDSDGEFIATSLAIATLMGGLADAVDDYTDELTRRGMPPGIVLQFEHLADNLTDAEHAARTAATNFADYFEDARTIAARGIRIIGTPRRRAA
;
A
#
# COMPACT_ATOMS: atom_id res chain seq x y z
N MET A 1 -22.91 30.19 23.24
CA MET A 1 -22.39 28.82 23.39
C MET A 1 -22.52 28.11 22.06
N LEU A 2 -21.42 27.81 21.38
CA LEU A 2 -21.44 26.96 20.18
C LEU A 2 -21.68 25.49 20.59
N PRO A 3 -22.53 24.73 19.89
CA PRO A 3 -22.77 23.34 20.23
C PRO A 3 -21.50 22.52 19.98
N ARG A 4 -21.08 21.75 21.00
CA ARG A 4 -20.01 20.77 20.87
C ARG A 4 -20.41 19.68 19.87
N PRO A 5 -19.50 19.18 19.02
CA PRO A 5 -19.80 18.06 18.14
C PRO A 5 -20.22 16.86 18.98
N ARG A 6 -21.40 16.31 18.70
CA ARG A 6 -21.86 15.06 19.33
C ARG A 6 -20.91 13.93 18.92
N GLY A 7 -20.46 13.19 19.93
CA GLY A 7 -19.34 12.26 19.83
C GLY A 7 -19.49 11.19 18.76
N ARG A 8 -18.59 11.21 17.79
CA ARG A 8 -18.11 9.99 17.15
C ARG A 8 -17.05 9.43 18.09
N ARG A 9 -17.30 8.28 18.73
CA ARG A 9 -16.22 7.57 19.43
C ARG A 9 -15.09 7.37 18.41
N PRO A 10 -13.81 7.64 18.74
CA PRO A 10 -12.73 7.25 17.85
C PRO A 10 -12.86 5.75 17.60
N GLY A 11 -13.18 5.38 16.37
CA GLY A 11 -13.10 3.99 15.95
C GLY A 11 -11.64 3.58 16.07
N ARG A 12 -11.37 2.52 16.83
CA ARG A 12 -10.04 1.91 16.81
C ARG A 12 -9.98 1.02 15.58
N TYR A 13 -9.15 1.38 14.62
CA TYR A 13 -8.84 0.54 13.47
C TYR A 13 -7.55 -0.22 13.79
N THR A 14 -7.62 -1.54 13.78
CA THR A 14 -6.44 -2.41 13.85
C THR A 14 -6.27 -3.01 12.47
N VAL A 15 -5.08 -2.83 11.89
CA VAL A 15 -4.68 -3.46 10.63
C VAL A 15 -3.44 -4.27 10.95
N GLU A 16 -3.50 -5.57 10.70
CA GLU A 16 -2.43 -6.52 10.95
C GLU A 16 -2.15 -7.27 9.65
N PHE A 17 -0.87 -7.39 9.32
CA PHE A 17 -0.39 -8.19 8.20
C PHE A 17 0.69 -9.13 8.75
N ASP A 18 0.53 -10.41 8.51
CA ASP A 18 1.52 -11.41 8.85
C ASP A 18 2.60 -11.50 7.75
N ALA A 19 3.77 -12.00 8.11
CA ALA A 19 4.78 -12.33 7.12
C ALA A 19 4.23 -13.45 6.22
N PRO A 20 4.32 -13.33 4.89
CA PRO A 20 3.83 -14.37 3.99
C PRO A 20 4.77 -15.58 4.01
N ASP A 21 4.19 -16.78 4.04
CA ASP A 21 4.92 -18.06 3.96
C ASP A 21 5.02 -18.58 2.51
N SER A 22 4.32 -17.94 1.57
CA SER A 22 4.35 -18.29 0.15
C SER A 22 4.25 -17.09 -0.79
N ASP A 23 4.69 -17.31 -2.03
CA ASP A 23 4.54 -16.39 -3.17
C ASP A 23 3.10 -15.89 -3.32
N GLY A 24 2.13 -16.81 -3.25
CA GLY A 24 0.71 -16.52 -3.40
C GLY A 24 0.17 -15.66 -2.26
N GLU A 25 0.61 -15.91 -1.02
CA GLU A 25 0.25 -15.09 0.14
C GLU A 25 0.87 -13.70 0.07
N PHE A 26 2.10 -13.56 -0.41
CA PHE A 26 2.71 -12.25 -0.64
C PHE A 26 1.90 -11.44 -1.65
N ILE A 27 1.57 -12.04 -2.80
CA ILE A 27 0.76 -11.37 -3.85
C ILE A 27 -0.62 -11.00 -3.29
N ALA A 28 -1.30 -11.94 -2.64
CA ALA A 28 -2.63 -11.69 -2.09
C ALA A 28 -2.62 -10.57 -1.04
N THR A 29 -1.64 -10.57 -0.13
CA THR A 29 -1.50 -9.54 0.91
C THR A 29 -1.19 -8.18 0.30
N SER A 30 -0.31 -8.11 -0.71
CA SER A 30 0.02 -6.87 -1.42
C SER A 30 -1.20 -6.27 -2.13
N LEU A 31 -2.01 -7.10 -2.79
CA LEU A 31 -3.25 -6.66 -3.43
C LEU A 31 -4.34 -6.25 -2.42
N ALA A 32 -4.38 -6.90 -1.25
CA ALA A 32 -5.25 -6.48 -0.15
C ALA A 32 -4.84 -5.11 0.41
N ILE A 33 -3.53 -4.86 0.59
CA ILE A 33 -2.99 -3.55 0.95
C ILE A 33 -3.38 -2.51 -0.10
N ALA A 34 -3.21 -2.81 -1.38
CA ALA A 34 -3.59 -1.90 -2.46
C ALA A 34 -5.07 -1.52 -2.38
N THR A 35 -5.95 -2.51 -2.22
CA THR A 35 -7.39 -2.31 -2.10
C THR A 35 -7.75 -1.46 -0.87
N LEU A 36 -7.07 -1.70 0.27
CA LEU A 36 -7.27 -0.92 1.48
C LEU A 36 -6.86 0.54 1.31
N MET A 37 -5.73 0.81 0.66
CA MET A 37 -5.25 2.17 0.42
C MET A 37 -6.15 2.91 -0.56
N GLY A 38 -6.58 2.27 -1.65
CA GLY A 38 -7.52 2.87 -2.61
C GLY A 38 -8.87 3.21 -1.97
N GLY A 39 -9.44 2.27 -1.21
CA GLY A 39 -10.69 2.54 -0.49
C GLY A 39 -10.56 3.63 0.58
N LEU A 40 -9.38 3.82 1.17
CA LEU A 40 -9.12 4.93 2.08
C LEU A 40 -8.93 6.25 1.32
N ALA A 41 -8.29 6.24 0.15
CA ALA A 41 -8.17 7.41 -0.73
C ALA A 41 -9.56 7.93 -1.10
N ASP A 42 -10.43 7.06 -1.62
CA ASP A 42 -11.82 7.39 -1.97
C ASP A 42 -12.57 8.01 -0.77
N ALA A 43 -12.42 7.43 0.42
CA ALA A 43 -13.06 7.94 1.62
C ALA A 43 -12.53 9.30 2.08
N VAL A 44 -11.23 9.58 1.85
CA VAL A 44 -10.63 10.88 2.13
C VAL A 44 -11.08 11.92 1.09
N ASP A 45 -11.18 11.56 -0.18
CA ASP A 45 -11.72 12.44 -1.24
C ASP A 45 -13.17 12.83 -0.96
N ASP A 46 -14.04 11.87 -0.64
CA ASP A 46 -15.43 12.12 -0.26
C ASP A 46 -15.55 13.11 0.92
N TYR A 47 -14.65 12.95 1.90
CA TYR A 47 -14.58 13.85 3.06
C TYR A 47 -14.08 15.24 2.68
N THR A 48 -13.08 15.32 1.80
CA THR A 48 -12.50 16.55 1.28
C THR A 48 -13.53 17.36 0.51
N ASP A 49 -14.30 16.71 -0.35
CA ASP A 49 -15.44 17.27 -1.06
C ASP A 49 -16.47 17.87 -0.09
N GLU A 50 -16.76 17.17 1.01
CA GLU A 50 -17.67 17.66 2.04
C GLU A 50 -17.12 18.89 2.77
N LEU A 51 -15.81 18.94 3.05
CA LEU A 51 -15.17 20.12 3.63
C LEU A 51 -15.24 21.32 2.69
N THR A 52 -15.01 21.10 1.39
CA THR A 52 -15.13 22.11 0.34
C THR A 52 -16.56 22.64 0.26
N ARG A 53 -17.56 21.76 0.22
CA ARG A 53 -18.99 22.16 0.24
C ARG A 53 -19.37 22.99 1.46
N ARG A 54 -18.71 22.77 2.60
CA ARG A 54 -18.90 23.55 3.84
C ARG A 54 -18.14 24.87 3.89
N GLY A 55 -17.40 25.21 2.82
CA GLY A 55 -16.64 26.46 2.73
C GLY A 55 -15.41 26.49 3.64
N MET A 56 -14.80 25.33 3.89
CA MET A 56 -13.54 25.28 4.63
C MET A 56 -12.43 26.02 3.87
N PRO A 57 -11.50 26.68 4.57
CA PRO A 57 -10.37 27.36 3.92
C PRO A 57 -9.56 26.44 3.01
N PRO A 58 -9.15 26.88 1.81
CA PRO A 58 -8.38 26.06 0.87
C PRO A 58 -7.11 25.47 1.47
N GLY A 59 -6.42 26.22 2.35
CA GLY A 59 -5.21 25.72 3.02
C GLY A 59 -5.43 24.51 3.92
N ILE A 60 -6.68 24.23 4.34
CA ILE A 60 -7.05 23.02 5.07
C ILE A 60 -7.44 21.91 4.09
N VAL A 61 -8.27 22.23 3.09
CA VAL A 61 -8.75 21.26 2.08
C VAL A 61 -7.58 20.64 1.31
N LEU A 62 -6.63 21.47 0.86
CA LEU A 62 -5.44 21.03 0.11
C LEU A 62 -4.61 19.96 0.84
N GLN A 63 -4.62 19.94 2.17
CA GLN A 63 -3.90 18.92 2.93
C GLN A 63 -4.56 17.55 2.84
N PHE A 64 -5.89 17.50 2.71
CA PHE A 64 -6.64 16.26 2.54
C PHE A 64 -6.65 15.78 1.09
N GLU A 65 -6.66 16.70 0.12
CA GLU A 65 -6.43 16.37 -1.30
C GLU A 65 -5.08 15.65 -1.48
N HIS A 66 -4.00 16.25 -0.96
CA HIS A 66 -2.68 15.60 -0.98
C HIS A 66 -2.66 14.27 -0.22
N LEU A 67 -3.46 14.10 0.83
CA LEU A 67 -3.54 12.84 1.55
C LEU A 67 -4.17 11.74 0.67
N ALA A 68 -5.26 12.05 -0.04
CA ALA A 68 -5.88 11.11 -0.97
C ALA A 68 -4.94 10.73 -2.13
N ASP A 69 -4.21 11.70 -2.68
CA ASP A 69 -3.17 11.45 -3.69
C ASP A 69 -2.10 10.47 -3.18
N ASN A 70 -1.57 10.72 -1.98
CA ASN A 70 -0.55 9.85 -1.39
C ASN A 70 -1.07 8.42 -1.11
N LEU A 71 -2.35 8.28 -0.78
CA LEU A 71 -2.99 6.97 -0.59
C LEU A 71 -3.16 6.23 -1.93
N THR A 72 -3.50 6.95 -2.99
CA THR A 72 -3.56 6.42 -4.36
C THR A 72 -2.18 5.96 -4.83
N ASP A 73 -1.13 6.74 -4.54
CA ASP A 73 0.25 6.34 -4.81
C ASP A 73 0.66 5.08 -4.02
N ALA A 74 0.23 4.97 -2.75
CA ALA A 74 0.48 3.79 -1.93
C ALA A 74 -0.25 2.55 -2.47
N GLU A 75 -1.49 2.71 -2.95
CA GLU A 75 -2.22 1.66 -3.65
C GLU A 75 -1.45 1.17 -4.88
N HIS A 76 -0.99 2.10 -5.74
CA HIS A 76 -0.20 1.76 -6.92
C HIS A 76 1.12 1.07 -6.58
N ALA A 77 1.81 1.53 -5.54
CA ALA A 77 3.05 0.92 -5.08
C ALA A 77 2.82 -0.53 -4.63
N ALA A 78 1.73 -0.79 -3.89
CA ALA A 78 1.39 -2.15 -3.43
C ALA A 78 1.01 -3.09 -4.59
N ARG A 79 0.27 -2.60 -5.60
CA ARG A 79 0.01 -3.39 -6.83
C ARG A 79 1.29 -3.66 -7.60
N THR A 80 2.14 -2.65 -7.74
CA THR A 80 3.42 -2.77 -8.46
C THR A 80 4.33 -3.79 -7.77
N ALA A 81 4.35 -3.84 -6.43
CA ALA A 81 5.08 -4.86 -5.69
C ALA A 81 4.58 -6.28 -6.00
N ALA A 82 3.25 -6.48 -6.06
CA ALA A 82 2.65 -7.76 -6.43
C ALA A 82 3.04 -8.19 -7.86
N THR A 83 2.93 -7.27 -8.83
CA THR A 83 3.29 -7.51 -10.23
C THR A 83 4.78 -7.82 -10.38
N ASN A 84 5.65 -6.98 -9.84
CA ASN A 84 7.10 -7.18 -9.91
C ASN A 84 7.52 -8.51 -9.29
N PHE A 85 6.89 -8.89 -8.17
CA PHE A 85 7.17 -10.18 -7.54
C PHE A 85 6.77 -11.34 -8.46
N ALA A 86 5.58 -11.29 -9.08
CA ALA A 86 5.16 -12.31 -10.03
C ALA A 86 6.15 -12.43 -11.21
N ASP A 87 6.55 -11.30 -11.79
CA ASP A 87 7.45 -11.24 -12.94
C ASP A 87 8.85 -11.78 -12.59
N TYR A 88 9.46 -11.30 -11.49
CA TYR A 88 10.81 -11.74 -11.10
C TYR A 88 10.87 -13.22 -10.72
N PHE A 89 9.82 -13.77 -10.11
CA PHE A 89 9.80 -15.18 -9.75
C PHE A 89 9.42 -16.10 -10.92
N GLU A 90 8.61 -15.63 -11.87
CA GLU A 90 8.42 -16.33 -13.14
C GLU A 90 9.73 -16.42 -13.93
N ASP A 91 10.49 -15.34 -13.98
CA ASP A 91 11.83 -15.30 -14.57
C ASP A 91 12.81 -16.23 -13.83
N ALA A 92 12.82 -16.20 -12.49
CA ALA A 92 13.67 -17.07 -11.69
C ALA A 92 13.33 -18.56 -11.87
N ARG A 93 12.05 -18.93 -11.95
CA ARG A 93 11.62 -20.31 -12.27
C ARG A 93 12.03 -20.70 -13.68
N THR A 94 11.91 -19.81 -14.65
CA THR A 94 12.33 -20.04 -16.04
C THR A 94 13.85 -20.26 -16.14
N ILE A 95 14.66 -19.47 -15.43
CA ILE A 95 16.12 -19.63 -15.38
C ILE A 95 16.50 -20.95 -14.68
N ALA A 96 15.84 -21.26 -13.55
CA ALA A 96 16.06 -22.51 -12.83
C ALA A 96 15.68 -23.75 -13.67
N ALA A 97 14.57 -23.69 -14.42
CA ALA A 97 14.13 -24.74 -15.34
C ALA A 97 15.09 -24.96 -16.52
N ARG A 98 15.83 -23.92 -16.93
CA ARG A 98 16.91 -24.01 -17.93
C ARG A 98 18.21 -24.58 -17.36
N GLY A 99 18.26 -24.93 -16.08
CA GLY A 99 19.42 -25.56 -15.43
C GLY A 99 20.57 -24.60 -15.12
N ILE A 100 20.36 -23.28 -15.23
CA ILE A 100 21.38 -22.28 -14.91
C ILE A 100 21.42 -22.10 -13.38
N ARG A 101 22.39 -22.75 -12.72
CA ARG A 101 22.68 -22.50 -11.29
C ARG A 101 23.43 -21.17 -11.14
N ILE A 102 22.88 -20.25 -10.35
CA ILE A 102 23.63 -19.11 -9.83
C ILE A 102 24.60 -19.64 -8.76
N ILE A 103 25.80 -20.01 -9.16
CA ILE A 103 26.85 -20.44 -8.22
C ILE A 103 27.47 -19.17 -7.65
N GLY A 104 27.04 -18.76 -6.45
CA GLY A 104 27.75 -17.74 -5.68
C GLY A 104 29.16 -18.24 -5.39
N THR A 105 30.17 -17.64 -6.01
CA THR A 105 31.56 -18.03 -5.77
C THR A 105 31.91 -17.74 -4.31
N PRO A 106 32.23 -18.74 -3.47
CA PRO A 106 32.68 -18.46 -2.12
C PRO A 106 34.00 -17.71 -2.24
N ARG A 107 33.98 -16.43 -1.86
CA ARG A 107 35.17 -15.58 -1.81
C ARG A 107 36.10 -16.17 -0.75
N ARG A 108 37.04 -17.00 -1.20
CA ARG A 108 38.07 -17.62 -0.37
C ARG A 108 38.83 -16.49 0.32
N ARG A 109 38.62 -16.33 1.63
CA ARG A 109 39.48 -15.49 2.48
C ARG A 109 40.88 -16.08 2.42
N ALA A 110 41.80 -15.40 1.73
CA ALA A 110 43.22 -15.64 1.90
C ALA A 110 43.61 -15.11 3.30
N ALA A 111 44.24 -15.99 4.07
CA ALA A 111 44.88 -15.68 5.34
C ALA A 111 46.16 -14.89 5.12
#